data_AF-A0AAV8YKA9-F1
#
_entry.id   AF-A0AAV8YKA9-F1
#
_cell.length_a   1.000
_cell.length_b   1.000
_cell.length_c   1.000
_cell.angle_alpha   90.00
_cell.angle_beta   90.00
_cell.angle_gamma   90.00
#
_symmetry.space_group_name_H-M   'P 1'
#
loop_
_entity.id
_entity.type
_entity.pdbx_description
1 polymer ?
#
loop_
_entity_poly.entity_id
_entity_poly.type
_entity_poly.pdbx_seq_one_letter_code
_entity_poly.pdbx_strand_id
1 'polypeptide(L)'
;MVEESEESLEDWWFNKQTEEPDLNKYFCIDTLKYATTTANARALAPERETASATCEQGYGGDYCDQCAASYYEAYKDDKKLLCSECHISCEGPCTKAGPIGCSKCKSGWVMDKERGCLDKRMCYN
;
A
#
# COMPACT_ATOMS: atom_id res chain seq x y z
N MET A 1 29.12 15.51 16.40
CA MET A 1 30.16 14.47 16.39
C MET A 1 29.49 13.17 16.03
N VAL A 2 29.90 12.55 14.93
CA VAL A 2 29.40 11.27 14.38
C VAL A 2 30.27 10.16 14.98
N GLU A 3 30.33 10.09 16.30
CA GLU A 3 31.27 9.18 16.99
C GLU A 3 30.53 8.41 18.11
N GLU A 4 29.52 9.00 18.74
CA GLU A 4 28.68 8.30 19.73
C GLU A 4 27.66 7.33 19.08
N SER A 5 27.51 7.40 17.75
CA SER A 5 26.57 6.58 16.99
C SER A 5 27.12 5.21 16.62
N GLU A 6 28.43 4.98 16.76
CA GLU A 6 29.09 3.74 16.32
C GLU A 6 29.21 2.71 17.46
N GLU A 7 29.44 3.15 18.70
CA GLU A 7 29.59 2.25 19.87
C GLU A 7 28.31 1.44 20.15
N SER A 8 27.15 2.06 19.96
CA SER A 8 25.85 1.42 20.18
C SER A 8 25.55 0.31 19.16
N LEU A 9 26.01 0.47 17.91
CA LEU A 9 25.87 -0.53 16.85
C LEU A 9 26.76 -1.75 17.11
N GLU A 10 27.97 -1.53 17.62
CA GLU A 10 28.89 -2.61 17.96
C GLU A 10 28.38 -3.43 19.14
N ASP A 11 27.87 -2.82 20.22
CA ASP A 11 27.36 -3.57 21.38
C ASP A 11 26.14 -4.44 21.02
N TRP A 12 25.22 -3.93 20.18
CA TRP A 12 24.12 -4.76 19.67
C TRP A 12 24.63 -5.93 18.83
N TRP A 13 25.60 -5.65 17.94
CA TRP A 13 26.19 -6.65 17.06
C TRP A 13 26.91 -7.76 17.83
N PHE A 14 27.60 -7.45 18.93
CA PHE A 14 28.35 -8.48 19.67
C PHE A 14 27.52 -9.20 20.74
N ASN A 15 26.54 -8.54 21.37
CA ASN A 15 25.94 -9.06 22.61
C ASN A 15 24.42 -9.27 22.57
N LYS A 16 23.68 -8.69 21.61
CA LYS A 16 22.21 -8.62 21.68
C LYS A 16 21.46 -9.31 20.54
N GLN A 17 22.15 -9.86 19.55
CA GLN A 17 21.52 -10.57 18.42
C GLN A 17 20.65 -11.76 18.83
N THR A 18 20.93 -12.42 19.95
CA THR A 18 20.17 -13.57 20.45
C THR A 18 18.95 -13.20 21.29
N GLU A 19 18.94 -12.03 21.93
CA GLU A 19 17.81 -11.55 22.76
C GLU A 19 16.84 -10.65 21.97
N GLU A 20 17.36 -9.79 21.09
CA GLU A 20 16.60 -8.86 20.25
C GLU A 20 17.20 -8.87 18.82
N PRO A 21 16.89 -9.88 17.99
CA PRO A 21 17.50 -10.07 16.67
C PRO A 21 17.10 -9.03 15.62
N ASP A 22 16.08 -8.21 15.91
CA ASP A 22 15.61 -7.16 15.01
C ASP A 22 16.34 -5.84 15.32
N LEU A 23 17.39 -5.58 14.54
CA LEU A 23 18.19 -4.35 14.62
C LEU A 23 17.32 -3.09 14.49
N ASN A 24 16.30 -3.12 13.63
CA ASN A 24 15.44 -1.97 13.42
C ASN A 24 14.60 -1.71 14.67
N LYS A 25 14.13 -2.75 15.35
CA LYS A 25 13.39 -2.61 16.61
C LYS A 25 14.28 -2.07 17.74
N TYR A 26 15.54 -2.51 17.83
CA TYR A 26 16.48 -2.05 18.85
C TYR A 26 16.85 -0.57 18.69
N PHE A 27 17.03 -0.09 17.45
CA PHE A 27 17.39 1.30 17.15
C PHE A 27 16.22 2.23 16.83
N CYS A 28 14.99 1.73 16.61
CA CYS A 28 13.83 2.56 16.24
C CYS A 28 13.29 3.46 17.35
N ILE A 29 13.81 3.38 18.57
CA ILE A 29 13.42 4.29 19.65
C ILE A 29 14.25 5.56 19.52
N ASP A 30 13.94 6.39 18.52
CA ASP A 30 14.03 7.86 18.61
C ASP A 30 13.57 8.59 17.33
N THR A 31 13.38 7.90 16.21
CA THR A 31 13.02 8.55 14.92
C THR A 31 11.55 8.42 14.51
N LEU A 32 10.75 7.59 15.18
CA LEU A 32 9.34 7.40 14.81
C LEU A 32 8.40 7.43 16.02
N LYS A 33 8.17 8.65 16.53
CA LYS A 33 6.88 8.97 17.16
C LYS A 33 5.81 9.04 16.08
N TYR A 34 5.39 7.91 15.55
CA TYR A 34 4.11 7.81 14.86
C TYR A 34 3.44 6.46 15.15
N ALA A 35 2.48 6.55 16.07
CA ALA A 35 1.37 5.63 16.29
C ALA A 35 1.71 4.15 16.52
N THR A 36 1.86 3.80 17.80
CA THR A 36 1.48 2.49 18.32
C THR A 36 -0.02 2.28 18.11
N THR A 37 -0.41 1.20 17.42
CA THR A 37 -1.32 0.18 17.96
C THR A 37 -1.30 -1.03 17.02
N THR A 38 -0.62 -2.08 17.47
CA THR A 38 -0.97 -3.45 17.12
C THR A 38 -2.43 -3.69 17.51
N ALA A 39 -3.30 -3.83 16.51
CA ALA A 39 -4.57 -4.52 16.65
C ALA A 39 -4.80 -5.39 15.42
N ASN A 40 -4.04 -6.48 15.33
CA ASN A 40 -4.47 -7.67 14.59
C ASN A 40 -5.68 -8.26 15.32
N ALA A 41 -6.86 -7.68 15.11
CA ALA A 41 -8.13 -8.25 15.52
C ALA A 41 -9.06 -8.20 14.32
N ARG A 42 -9.46 -9.37 13.81
CA ARG A 42 -10.66 -9.52 12.99
C ARG A 42 -11.79 -8.77 13.71
N ALA A 43 -12.23 -7.66 13.16
CA ALA A 43 -13.39 -6.95 13.67
C ALA A 43 -14.59 -7.88 13.54
N LEU A 44 -15.10 -8.35 14.69
CA LEU A 44 -16.46 -8.86 14.80
C LEU A 44 -17.37 -7.74 14.32
N ALA A 45 -18.18 -8.03 13.30
CA ALA A 45 -19.11 -7.07 12.70
C ALA A 45 -20.01 -6.44 13.78
N PRO A 46 -20.11 -5.10 13.86
CA PRO A 46 -21.15 -4.47 14.66
C PRO A 46 -22.49 -4.57 13.92
N GLU A 47 -23.53 -5.01 14.64
CA GLU A 47 -24.92 -4.93 14.18
C GLU A 47 -25.29 -3.48 13.92
N ARG A 48 -25.67 -3.19 12.66
CA ARG A 48 -26.53 -2.11 12.17
C ARG A 48 -26.46 -0.78 12.92
N GLU A 49 -25.90 0.25 12.29
CA GLU A 49 -26.56 1.52 11.93
C GLU A 49 -25.79 2.09 10.72
N THR A 50 -26.46 2.79 9.80
CA THR A 50 -25.89 3.27 8.53
C THR A 50 -24.75 4.28 8.74
N ALA A 51 -23.55 3.77 8.95
CA ALA A 51 -22.30 4.48 8.75
C ALA A 51 -21.64 3.85 7.52
N SER A 52 -21.35 4.67 6.51
CA SER A 52 -20.49 4.27 5.39
C SER A 52 -19.24 3.61 5.99
N ALA A 53 -19.13 2.28 5.88
CA ALA A 53 -17.96 1.55 6.32
C ALA A 53 -16.75 2.23 5.67
N THR A 54 -15.98 2.97 6.47
CA THR A 54 -14.83 3.69 5.95
C THR A 54 -13.74 2.64 5.82
N CYS A 55 -13.70 2.00 4.66
CA CYS A 55 -12.67 1.03 4.34
C CYS A 55 -11.29 1.69 4.36
N GLU A 56 -10.27 0.88 4.63
CA GLU A 56 -8.88 1.30 4.48
C GLU A 56 -8.61 1.77 3.04
N GLN A 57 -7.62 2.66 2.89
CA GLN A 57 -7.24 3.16 1.58
C GLN A 57 -6.89 2.00 0.64
N GLY A 58 -7.66 1.88 -0.44
CA GLY A 58 -7.49 0.81 -1.43
C GLY A 58 -8.54 -0.30 -1.37
N TYR A 59 -9.36 -0.34 -0.32
CA TYR A 59 -10.41 -1.32 -0.15
C TYR A 59 -11.79 -0.67 -0.20
N GLY A 60 -12.80 -1.45 -0.55
CA GLY A 60 -14.18 -1.02 -0.72
C GLY A 60 -15.17 -2.18 -0.61
N GLY A 61 -16.45 -1.87 -0.75
CA GLY A 61 -17.55 -2.81 -0.53
C GLY A 61 -18.10 -2.75 0.89
N ASP A 62 -19.21 -3.45 1.12
CA ASP A 62 -19.92 -3.44 2.41
C ASP A 62 -19.07 -4.03 3.56
N TYR A 63 -18.14 -4.93 3.22
CA TYR A 63 -17.24 -5.62 4.15
C TYR A 63 -15.76 -5.30 3.92
N CYS A 64 -15.43 -4.31 3.07
CA CYS A 64 -14.05 -3.98 2.69
C CYS A 64 -13.25 -5.17 2.13
N ASP A 65 -13.94 -6.12 1.51
CA ASP A 65 -13.41 -7.36 0.94
C ASP A 65 -13.22 -7.26 -0.59
N GLN A 66 -13.31 -6.04 -1.12
CA GLN A 66 -13.10 -5.73 -2.54
C GLN A 66 -12.10 -4.59 -2.65
N CYS A 67 -11.42 -4.49 -3.80
CA CYS A 67 -10.61 -3.32 -4.07
C CYS A 67 -11.49 -2.11 -4.38
N ALA A 68 -11.07 -0.94 -3.89
CA ALA A 68 -11.72 0.32 -4.20
C ALA A 68 -11.64 0.61 -5.72
N ALA A 69 -12.49 1.50 -6.22
CA ALA A 69 -12.61 1.78 -7.66
C ALA A 69 -11.31 2.27 -8.34
N SER A 70 -10.31 2.74 -7.59
CA SER A 70 -9.00 3.16 -8.11
C SER A 70 -7.90 2.14 -7.85
N TYR A 71 -8.26 0.90 -7.52
CA TYR A 71 -7.34 -0.17 -7.15
C TYR A 71 -7.73 -1.47 -7.87
N TYR A 72 -6.75 -2.32 -8.14
CA TYR A 72 -6.97 -3.65 -8.72
C TYR A 72 -6.48 -4.76 -7.78
N GLU A 73 -7.03 -5.95 -7.94
CA GLU A 73 -6.62 -7.14 -7.19
C GLU A 73 -5.23 -7.60 -7.70
N ALA A 74 -4.17 -7.20 -6.99
CA ALA A 74 -2.80 -7.60 -7.32
C ALA A 74 -2.51 -9.04 -6.87
N TYR A 75 -3.18 -9.50 -5.82
CA TYR A 75 -3.12 -10.86 -5.31
C TYR A 75 -4.37 -11.18 -4.50
N LYS A 76 -4.87 -12.42 -4.60
CA LYS A 76 -6.03 -12.89 -3.83
C LYS A 76 -5.92 -14.38 -3.52
N ASP A 77 -6.06 -14.73 -2.25
CA ASP A 77 -6.29 -16.10 -1.74
C ASP A 77 -7.38 -16.08 -0.65
N ASP A 78 -7.62 -17.21 0.01
CA ASP A 78 -8.66 -17.35 1.04
C ASP A 78 -8.41 -16.48 2.29
N LYS A 79 -7.18 -16.01 2.49
CA LYS A 79 -6.77 -15.26 3.70
C LYS A 79 -6.30 -13.84 3.41
N LYS A 80 -5.87 -13.54 2.20
CA LYS A 80 -5.27 -12.24 1.85
C LYS A 80 -5.81 -11.75 0.51
N LEU A 81 -6.33 -10.53 0.55
CA LEU A 81 -6.57 -9.71 -0.61
C LEU A 81 -5.53 -8.59 -0.61
N LEU A 82 -4.79 -8.44 -1.70
CA LEU A 82 -3.87 -7.34 -1.91
C LEU A 82 -4.41 -6.45 -3.02
N CYS A 83 -4.81 -5.23 -2.65
CA CYS A 83 -5.21 -4.20 -3.59
C CYS A 83 -4.04 -3.28 -3.90
N SER A 84 -3.79 -3.02 -5.19
CA SER A 84 -2.75 -2.07 -5.64
C SER A 84 -3.38 -0.97 -6.46
N GLU A 85 -2.84 0.24 -6.35
CA GLU A 85 -3.41 1.42 -7.01
C GLU A 85 -3.32 1.28 -8.54
N CYS A 86 -4.35 1.75 -9.22
CA CYS A 86 -4.36 1.87 -10.66
C CYS A 86 -3.30 2.87 -11.14
N HIS A 87 -2.86 2.68 -12.38
CA HIS A 87 -1.95 3.64 -12.99
C HIS A 87 -2.62 5.04 -13.06
N ILE A 88 -1.84 6.10 -12.86
CA ILE A 88 -2.31 7.50 -12.81
C ILE A 88 -3.07 7.97 -14.05
N SER A 89 -2.93 7.23 -15.15
CA SER A 89 -3.60 7.49 -16.41
C SER A 89 -5.01 6.90 -16.50
N CYS A 90 -5.40 6.03 -15.56
CA CYS A 90 -6.71 5.42 -15.53
C CYS A 90 -7.77 6.42 -15.03
N GLU A 91 -8.95 6.39 -15.63
CA GLU A 91 -10.16 7.03 -15.15
C GLU A 91 -11.11 5.96 -14.60
N GLY A 92 -11.00 5.70 -13.29
CA GLY A 92 -11.77 4.67 -12.61
C GLY A 92 -11.01 3.33 -12.53
N PRO A 93 -11.73 2.19 -12.60
CA PRO A 93 -11.15 0.89 -12.30
C PRO A 93 -10.17 0.42 -13.37
N CYS A 94 -9.25 -0.43 -12.91
CA CYS A 94 -8.26 -1.10 -13.74
C CYS A 94 -8.22 -2.59 -13.38
N THR A 95 -7.71 -3.39 -14.31
CA THR A 95 -7.68 -4.86 -14.18
C THR A 95 -6.30 -5.41 -13.82
N LYS A 96 -5.25 -4.61 -14.00
CA LYS A 96 -3.85 -5.01 -13.79
C LYS A 96 -2.96 -3.78 -13.64
N ALA A 97 -1.71 -4.04 -13.28
CA ALA A 97 -0.66 -3.03 -13.18
C ALA A 97 -0.46 -2.27 -14.51
N GLY A 98 -0.16 -0.98 -14.39
CA GLY A 98 0.27 -0.13 -15.51
C GLY A 98 -0.87 0.41 -16.38
N PRO A 99 -0.53 1.25 -17.39
CA PRO A 99 -1.51 1.96 -18.22
C PRO A 99 -2.36 1.03 -19.10
N ILE A 100 -1.87 -0.18 -19.38
CA ILE A 100 -2.58 -1.23 -20.13
C ILE A 100 -3.73 -1.86 -19.35
N GLY A 101 -3.71 -1.74 -18.01
CA GLY A 101 -4.78 -2.24 -17.17
C GLY A 101 -6.00 -1.32 -17.10
N CYS A 102 -5.89 -0.08 -17.57
CA CYS A 102 -6.97 0.89 -17.49
C CYS A 102 -8.14 0.48 -18.39
N SER A 103 -9.37 0.45 -17.85
CA SER A 103 -10.56 0.30 -18.68
C SER A 103 -10.89 1.59 -19.45
N LYS A 104 -10.55 2.74 -18.88
CA LYS A 104 -10.75 4.06 -19.47
C LYS A 104 -9.57 4.96 -19.13
N CYS A 105 -9.15 5.80 -20.08
CA CYS A 105 -8.09 6.78 -19.85
C CYS A 105 -8.67 8.10 -19.34
N LYS A 106 -7.96 8.71 -18.40
CA LYS A 106 -8.23 10.05 -17.88
C LYS A 106 -8.04 11.10 -18.97
N SER A 107 -8.73 12.23 -18.84
CA SER A 107 -8.52 13.38 -19.72
C SER A 107 -7.02 13.76 -19.78
N GLY A 108 -6.50 13.97 -20.98
CA GLY A 108 -5.07 14.16 -21.24
C GLY A 108 -4.31 12.89 -21.65
N TRP A 109 -4.93 11.72 -21.59
CA TRP A 109 -4.35 10.44 -22.00
C TRP A 109 -5.09 9.86 -23.23
N VAL A 110 -4.41 9.05 -24.03
CA VAL A 110 -4.95 8.35 -25.22
C VAL A 110 -4.85 6.86 -25.00
N MET A 111 -5.96 6.15 -25.25
CA MET A 111 -5.97 4.69 -25.20
C MET A 111 -5.25 4.11 -26.41
N ASP A 112 -4.17 3.39 -26.16
CA ASP A 112 -3.48 2.54 -27.11
C ASP A 112 -3.79 1.06 -26.83
N LYS A 113 -3.93 0.24 -27.89
CA LYS A 113 -4.34 -1.17 -27.74
C LYS A 113 -3.24 -2.06 -27.15
N GLU A 114 -1.98 -1.71 -27.35
CA GLU A 114 -0.83 -2.52 -26.92
C GLU A 114 -0.21 -1.97 -25.64
N ARG A 115 -0.21 -0.64 -25.47
CA ARG A 115 0.45 0.04 -24.36
C ARG A 115 -0.52 0.61 -23.33
N GLY A 116 -1.82 0.65 -23.62
CA GLY A 116 -2.83 1.25 -22.75
C GLY A 116 -2.84 2.77 -22.82
N CYS A 117 -3.15 3.42 -21.71
CA CYS A 117 -3.27 4.88 -21.66
C CYS A 117 -1.90 5.59 -21.72
N LEU A 118 -1.63 6.30 -22.83
CA LEU A 118 -0.41 7.07 -23.10
C LEU A 118 -0.64 8.59 -22.93
N ASP A 119 0.36 9.34 -22.41
CA ASP A 119 0.25 10.80 -22.24
C ASP A 119 0.25 11.48 -23.62
N LYS A 120 -0.78 12.27 -23.91
CA LYS A 120 -0.93 13.01 -25.18
C LYS A 120 0.27 13.91 -25.49
N ARG A 121 0.99 14.37 -24.47
CA ARG A 121 2.15 15.26 -24.62
C ARG A 121 3.40 14.54 -25.12
N MET A 122 3.42 13.21 -25.10
CA MET A 122 4.57 12.41 -25.54
C MET A 122 4.49 11.95 -27.00
N CYS A 123 3.45 12.33 -27.75
CA CYS A 123 3.26 11.95 -29.15
C CYS A 123 3.90 12.91 -30.18
N TYR A 124 4.81 13.79 -29.79
CA TYR A 124 5.49 14.71 -30.70
C TYR A 124 7.00 14.52 -30.64
N ASN A 125 7.52 13.69 -31.55
CA ASN A 125 8.81 13.84 -32.21
C ASN A 125 8.78 13.07 -33.53
#